data_AF-A0A929FDJ5-F1
#
_entry.id   AF-A0A929FDJ5-F1
#
_cell.length_a   1.000
_cell.length_b   1.000
_cell.length_c   1.000
_cell.angle_alpha   90.00
_cell.angle_beta   90.00
_cell.angle_gamma   90.00
#
_symmetry.space_group_name_H-M   'P 1'
#
loop_
_entity.id
_entity.type
_entity.pdbx_description
1 polymer ?
#
loop_
_entity_poly.entity_id
_entity_poly.type
_entity_poly.pdbx_seq_one_letter_code
_entity_poly.pdbx_strand_id
1 'polypeptide(L)'
;MSERLDYVRQLETQITTTKATLAKLKAEKKEAMVAVQHEEIENLEKYLDQADVNLKDLSASAEDAWHELKASLEQLMGNISTSLKRLLGESDDTSK
;
A
#
# COMPACT_ATOMS: atom_id res chain seq x y z
N MET A 1 9.10 23.00 -9.26
CA MET A 1 7.98 22.26 -8.63
C MET A 1 8.10 22.47 -7.12
N SER A 2 6.99 22.44 -6.38
CA SER A 2 7.06 22.48 -4.93
C SER A 2 7.38 21.07 -4.40
N GLU A 3 8.18 20.99 -3.34
CA GLU A 3 8.52 19.73 -2.64
C GLU A 3 7.26 18.92 -2.29
N ARG A 4 6.18 19.62 -1.92
CA ARG A 4 4.85 19.06 -1.68
C ARG A 4 4.31 18.29 -2.90
N LEU A 5 4.35 18.89 -4.08
CA LEU A 5 3.81 18.29 -5.30
C LEU A 5 4.61 17.05 -5.71
N ASP A 6 5.94 17.10 -5.56
CA ASP A 6 6.81 15.97 -5.88
C ASP A 6 6.57 14.81 -4.90
N TYR A 7 6.34 15.13 -3.63
CA TYR A 7 5.99 14.14 -2.61
C TYR A 7 4.63 13.46 -2.89
N VAL A 8 3.57 14.22 -3.20
CA VAL A 8 2.26 13.65 -3.58
C VAL A 8 2.42 12.67 -4.74
N ARG A 9 3.11 13.08 -5.81
CA ARG A 9 3.32 12.23 -6.99
C ARG A 9 4.08 10.95 -6.69
N GLN A 10 5.10 11.02 -5.84
CA GLN A 10 5.85 9.84 -5.41
C GLN A 10 4.95 8.87 -4.66
N LEU A 11 4.07 9.35 -3.78
CA LEU A 11 3.11 8.50 -3.07
C LEU A 11 2.04 7.92 -3.99
N GLU A 12 1.48 8.72 -4.91
CA GLU A 12 0.53 8.25 -5.93
C GLU A 12 1.14 7.09 -6.73
N THR A 13 2.41 7.23 -7.13
CA THR A 13 3.15 6.19 -7.87
C THR A 13 3.35 4.94 -7.03
N GLN A 14 3.69 5.09 -5.75
CA GLN A 14 3.86 3.96 -4.83
C GLN A 14 2.54 3.22 -4.62
N ILE A 15 1.46 3.92 -4.29
CA ILE A 15 0.12 3.33 -4.09
C ILE A 15 -0.32 2.59 -5.35
N THR A 16 -0.19 3.22 -6.52
CA THR A 16 -0.55 2.59 -7.81
C THR A 16 0.25 1.31 -8.06
N THR A 17 1.56 1.36 -7.82
CA THR A 17 2.44 0.20 -7.98
C THR A 17 2.06 -0.93 -7.03
N THR A 18 1.81 -0.60 -5.75
CA THR A 18 1.39 -1.58 -4.74
C THR A 18 0.04 -2.21 -5.07
N LYS A 19 -0.94 -1.42 -5.54
CA LYS A 19 -2.23 -1.93 -6.02
C LYS A 19 -2.05 -2.95 -7.16
N ALA A 20 -1.19 -2.65 -8.12
CA ALA A 20 -0.88 -3.57 -9.22
C ALA A 20 -0.22 -4.87 -8.71
N THR A 21 0.71 -4.79 -7.76
CA THR A 21 1.32 -5.98 -7.15
C THR A 21 0.31 -6.85 -6.40
N LEU A 22 -0.60 -6.25 -5.64
CA LEU A 22 -1.65 -6.99 -4.93
C LEU A 22 -2.64 -7.65 -5.89
N ALA A 23 -3.03 -6.97 -6.97
CA ALA A 23 -3.90 -7.57 -7.97
C ALA A 23 -3.28 -8.83 -8.59
N LYS A 24 -1.95 -8.80 -8.86
CA LYS A 24 -1.20 -9.97 -9.32
C LYS A 24 -1.18 -11.09 -8.27
N LEU A 25 -0.82 -10.77 -7.02
CA LEU A 25 -0.83 -11.74 -5.91
C LEU A 25 -2.20 -12.38 -5.72
N LYS A 26 -3.27 -11.58 -5.77
CA LYS A 26 -4.65 -12.07 -5.63
C LYS A 26 -5.00 -13.10 -6.70
N ALA A 27 -4.59 -12.85 -7.95
CA ALA A 27 -4.78 -13.80 -9.04
C ALA A 27 -4.00 -15.10 -8.80
N GLU A 28 -2.72 -15.01 -8.46
CA GLU A 28 -1.85 -16.18 -8.18
C GLU A 28 -2.38 -17.02 -7.01
N LYS A 29 -2.79 -16.37 -5.90
CA LYS A 29 -3.34 -17.08 -4.73
C LYS A 29 -4.74 -17.63 -4.97
N LYS A 30 -5.53 -17.03 -5.88
CA LYS A 30 -6.83 -17.58 -6.31
C LYS A 30 -6.63 -18.89 -7.05
N GLU A 31 -5.64 -18.95 -7.94
CA GLU A 31 -5.26 -20.17 -8.64
C GLU A 31 -4.75 -21.25 -7.69
N ALA A 32 -4.02 -20.86 -6.63
CA ALA A 32 -3.47 -21.77 -5.62
C ALA A 32 -4.43 -22.14 -4.46
N MET A 33 -5.65 -21.60 -4.42
CA MET A 33 -6.67 -21.83 -3.36
C MET A 33 -6.18 -21.55 -1.91
N VAL A 34 -5.31 -20.56 -1.68
CA VAL A 34 -4.77 -20.25 -0.33
C VAL A 34 -5.65 -19.26 0.43
N ALA A 35 -6.64 -19.75 1.17
CA ALA A 35 -7.66 -18.91 1.83
C ALA A 35 -7.10 -17.85 2.82
N VAL A 36 -6.08 -18.19 3.62
CA VAL A 36 -5.49 -17.25 4.61
C VAL A 36 -4.78 -16.08 3.91
N GLN A 37 -4.10 -16.36 2.79
CA GLN A 37 -3.41 -15.30 2.03
C GLN A 37 -4.41 -14.41 1.26
N HIS A 38 -5.60 -14.91 0.93
CA HIS A 38 -6.68 -14.07 0.37
C HIS A 38 -7.17 -13.02 1.36
N GLU A 39 -7.40 -13.39 2.63
CA GLU A 39 -7.87 -12.44 3.65
C GLU A 39 -6.83 -11.33 3.91
N GLU A 40 -5.54 -11.68 3.98
CA GLU A 40 -4.46 -10.70 4.12
C GLU A 40 -4.40 -9.75 2.90
N ILE A 41 -4.58 -10.28 1.69
CA ILE A 41 -4.63 -9.47 0.45
C ILE A 41 -5.82 -8.50 0.48
N GLU A 42 -7.01 -8.95 0.89
CA GLU A 42 -8.20 -8.10 1.01
C GLU A 42 -8.01 -6.99 2.06
N ASN A 43 -7.34 -7.30 3.17
CA ASN A 43 -6.99 -6.30 4.18
C ASN A 43 -6.01 -5.26 3.63
N LEU A 44 -5.03 -5.68 2.83
CA LEU A 44 -4.10 -4.76 2.18
C LEU A 44 -4.77 -3.88 1.12
N GLU A 45 -5.75 -4.41 0.38
CA GLU A 45 -6.58 -3.61 -0.54
C GLU A 45 -7.31 -2.49 0.21
N LYS A 46 -7.94 -2.80 1.36
CA LYS A 46 -8.61 -1.79 2.21
C LYS A 46 -7.64 -0.72 2.71
N TYR A 47 -6.43 -1.11 3.13
CA TYR A 47 -5.43 -0.14 3.58
C TYR A 47 -4.94 0.78 2.45
N LEU A 48 -4.84 0.29 1.22
CA LEU A 48 -4.49 1.13 0.08
C LEU A 48 -5.61 2.08 -0.32
N ASP A 49 -6.86 1.67 -0.19
CA ASP A 49 -7.99 2.58 -0.41
C ASP A 49 -8.03 3.68 0.65
N GLN A 50 -7.71 3.35 1.91
CA GLN A 50 -7.53 4.37 2.95
C GLN A 50 -6.34 5.29 2.66
N ALA A 51 -5.23 4.74 2.14
CA ALA A 51 -4.07 5.54 1.74
C ALA A 51 -4.42 6.52 0.61
N ASP A 52 -5.23 6.11 -0.37
CA ASP A 52 -5.73 6.98 -1.44
C ASP A 52 -6.63 8.11 -0.92
N VAL A 53 -7.51 7.82 0.04
CA VAL A 53 -8.35 8.84 0.68
C VAL A 53 -7.46 9.84 1.43
N ASN A 54 -6.54 9.35 2.26
CA ASN A 54 -5.63 10.18 3.02
C ASN A 54 -4.72 11.02 2.12
N LEU A 55 -4.30 10.49 0.97
CA LEU A 55 -3.48 11.22 -0.01
C LEU A 55 -4.26 12.37 -0.65
N LYS A 56 -5.55 12.17 -0.96
CA LYS A 56 -6.43 13.24 -1.45
C LYS A 56 -6.60 14.33 -0.40
N ASP A 57 -6.84 13.95 0.84
CA ASP A 57 -6.97 14.90 1.95
C ASP A 57 -5.66 15.67 2.18
N LEU A 58 -4.53 14.96 2.15
CA LEU A 58 -3.19 15.52 2.20
C LEU A 58 -2.97 16.52 1.05
N SER A 59 -3.38 16.21 -0.18
CA SER A 59 -3.27 17.13 -1.33
C SER A 59 -4.09 18.41 -1.17
N ALA A 60 -5.20 18.36 -0.43
CA ALA A 60 -6.11 19.47 -0.21
C ALA A 60 -5.86 20.25 1.10
N SER A 61 -4.99 19.74 1.99
CA SER A 61 -4.80 20.30 3.34
C SER A 61 -4.04 21.63 3.36
N ALA A 62 -4.24 22.41 4.43
CA ALA A 62 -3.37 23.53 4.78
C ALA A 62 -1.96 23.02 5.20
N GLU A 63 -0.97 23.92 5.21
CA GLU A 63 0.43 23.60 5.56
C GLU A 63 0.58 23.00 6.96
N ASP A 64 -0.17 23.49 7.96
CA ASP A 64 -0.08 22.97 9.33
C ASP A 64 -0.57 21.52 9.45
N ALA A 65 -1.65 21.18 8.74
CA ALA A 65 -2.19 19.81 8.72
C ALA A 65 -1.42 18.87 7.79
N TRP A 66 -0.60 19.42 6.87
CA TRP A 66 0.16 18.64 5.90
C TRP A 66 1.15 17.70 6.57
N HIS A 67 1.90 18.17 7.57
CA HIS A 67 2.93 17.37 8.22
C HIS A 67 2.36 16.18 9.01
N GLU A 68 1.22 16.37 9.68
CA GLU A 68 0.56 15.31 10.44
C GLU A 68 -0.02 14.23 9.50
N LEU A 69 -0.73 14.65 8.46
CA LEU A 69 -1.30 13.74 7.45
C LEU A 69 -0.19 13.00 6.69
N LYS A 70 0.93 13.67 6.39
CA LYS A 70 2.12 13.08 5.78
C LYS A 70 2.66 11.93 6.65
N ALA A 71 2.90 12.19 7.93
CA ALA A 71 3.44 11.19 8.84
C ALA A 71 2.51 9.97 8.99
N SER A 72 1.19 10.21 9.08
CA SER A 72 0.20 9.13 9.13
C SER A 72 0.22 8.28 7.86
N LEU A 73 0.37 8.89 6.69
CA LEU A 73 0.39 8.20 5.41
C LEU A 73 1.69 7.40 5.22
N GLU A 74 2.83 7.92 5.68
CA GLU A 74 4.11 7.20 5.70
C GLU A 74 4.06 5.96 6.57
N GLN A 75 3.47 6.05 7.77
CA GLN A 75 3.28 4.88 8.64
C GLN A 75 2.38 3.84 7.98
N LEU A 76 1.26 4.26 7.39
CA LEU A 76 0.35 3.36 6.70
C LEU A 76 1.04 2.63 5.55
N MET A 77 1.77 3.36 4.69
CA MET A 77 2.53 2.77 3.58
C MET A 77 3.66 1.86 4.05
N GLY A 78 4.33 2.18 5.16
CA GLY A 78 5.33 1.32 5.78
C GLY A 78 4.76 -0.01 6.26
N ASN A 79 3.57 0.01 6.85
CA ASN A 79 2.86 -1.20 7.27
C ASN A 79 2.43 -2.05 6.06
N ILE A 80 1.86 -1.43 5.03
CA ILE A 80 1.50 -2.10 3.78
C ILE A 80 2.73 -2.75 3.14
N SER A 81 3.85 -2.03 3.05
CA SER A 81 5.11 -2.54 2.49
C SER A 81 5.62 -3.77 3.25
N THR A 82 5.53 -3.75 4.58
CA THR A 82 5.97 -4.85 5.44
C THR A 82 5.10 -6.10 5.25
N SER A 83 3.78 -5.95 5.28
CA SER A 83 2.86 -7.06 5.02
C SER A 83 3.00 -7.61 3.60
N LEU A 84 3.17 -6.74 2.61
CA LEU A 84 3.38 -7.17 1.22
C LEU A 84 4.70 -7.95 1.07
N LYS A 85 5.79 -7.50 1.70
CA LYS A 85 7.06 -8.23 1.70
C LYS A 85 6.92 -9.61 2.33
N ARG A 86 6.12 -9.74 3.39
CA ARG A 86 5.81 -11.05 4.00
C ARG A 86 5.06 -11.95 3.03
N LEU A 87 4.02 -11.45 2.36
CA LEU A 87 3.27 -12.23 1.37
C LEU A 87 4.10 -12.62 0.14
N LEU A 88 5.02 -11.75 -0.29
CA LEU A 88 5.95 -12.03 -1.38
C LEU A 88 7.04 -13.02 -0.95
N GLY A 89 7.59 -12.87 0.27
CA GLY A 89 8.67 -13.68 0.83
C GLY A 89 8.25 -15.06 1.32
N GLU A 90 6.98 -15.25 1.72
CA GLU A 90 6.40 -16.59 1.98
C GLU A 90 6.34 -17.47 0.72
N SER A 91 6.67 -16.95 -0.46
CA SER A 91 6.77 -17.73 -1.69
C SER A 91 8.06 -18.55 -1.80
N ASP A 92 9.07 -18.28 -0.96
CA ASP A 92 10.41 -18.92 -1.05
C ASP A 92 10.68 -20.04 -0.02
N ASP A 93 9.77 -20.33 0.92
CA ASP A 93 10.02 -21.29 2.02
C ASP A 93 9.12 -22.54 2.00
N THR A 94 8.88 -23.12 0.82
CA THR A 94 8.35 -24.50 0.67
C THR A 94 9.36 -25.44 0.01
N SER A 95 10.66 -25.20 0.16
CA SER A 95 11.70 -26.13 -0.28
C SER A 95 12.89 -26.16 0.67
N LYS A 96 12.75 -26.85 1.80
CA LYS A 96 13.61 -27.98 2.21
C LYS A 96 13.18 -28.63 3.51
#